data_AF-A0A6A5BHL4-F1
#
_entry.id   AF-A0A6A5BHL4-F1
#
_cell.length_a   1.000
_cell.length_b   1.000
_cell.length_c   1.000
_cell.angle_alpha   90.00
_cell.angle_beta   90.00
_cell.angle_gamma   90.00
#
_symmetry.space_group_name_H-M   'P 1'
#
loop_
_entity.id
_entity.type
_entity.pdbx_description
1 polymer ?
#
loop_
_entity_poly.entity_id
_entity_poly.type
_entity_poly.pdbx_seq_one_letter_code
_entity_poly.pdbx_strand_id
1 'polypeptide(L)'
;MKIMTYNMWLTALTLKTPPHKAERIQGLLHNLATQPSAEDVDVIALQEMFTFGSSWLLQGNTELREQLIEGARKLGFTHVALSDEAKFLMQDSGLMILSKHKIVDHENYIFKYASWTEYIVAKGILYALIEKNGGDLNEDREYVMVFCVHMDAHTDSARREQIKELKQFVTMKLETAATERNISFHENGNNRVVICGDYNINSLRSTEGSTYRLLAQEMRQITSDVSLSNAFGEEETTHPVTFPTRLFGDWCLDHVFVSKGSCQVKYEVLQWKTSPSTSEEECIPVSDHYGVLCILGLTVCLCK
;
A
#
# COMPACT_ATOMS: atom_id res chain seq x y z
N MET A 1 4.23 14.79 3.81
CA MET A 1 3.84 13.95 2.66
C MET A 1 2.69 13.07 3.11
N LYS A 2 1.63 12.96 2.30
CA LYS A 2 0.45 12.14 2.60
C LYS A 2 0.45 10.88 1.73
N ILE A 3 0.44 9.71 2.34
CA ILE A 3 0.47 8.42 1.66
C ILE A 3 -0.78 7.64 2.04
N MET A 4 -1.56 7.23 1.06
CA MET A 4 -2.76 6.40 1.24
C MET A 4 -2.45 4.95 0.87
N THR A 5 -2.98 3.99 1.63
CA THR A 5 -3.08 2.59 1.20
C THR A 5 -4.53 2.13 1.20
N TYR A 6 -4.91 1.30 0.21
CA TYR A 6 -6.29 0.83 0.07
C TYR A 6 -6.35 -0.51 -0.69
N ASN A 7 -6.84 -1.58 -0.06
CA ASN A 7 -7.23 -2.80 -0.76
C ASN A 7 -8.57 -2.58 -1.50
N MET A 8 -8.55 -2.69 -2.82
CA MET A 8 -9.69 -2.36 -3.69
C MET A 8 -10.64 -3.52 -3.97
N TRP A 9 -10.34 -4.74 -3.50
CA TRP A 9 -11.15 -5.93 -3.73
C TRP A 9 -11.72 -6.03 -5.15
N LEU A 10 -10.85 -5.86 -6.17
CA LEU A 10 -11.20 -6.02 -7.58
C LEU A 10 -10.61 -7.33 -8.10
N THR A 11 -10.87 -8.45 -7.44
CA THR A 11 -10.43 -9.77 -7.91
C THR A 11 -11.02 -10.15 -9.27
N ALA A 12 -10.18 -10.70 -10.15
CA ALA A 12 -10.56 -11.15 -11.49
C ALA A 12 -11.09 -12.59 -11.48
N LEU A 13 -10.58 -13.44 -10.59
CA LEU A 13 -10.95 -14.86 -10.47
C LEU A 13 -11.46 -15.19 -9.06
N THR A 14 -12.77 -15.15 -8.88
CA THR A 14 -13.43 -15.74 -7.70
C THR A 14 -14.78 -16.33 -8.07
N LEU A 15 -15.22 -17.33 -7.29
CA LEU A 15 -16.61 -17.85 -7.35
C LEU A 15 -17.65 -16.76 -7.03
N LYS A 16 -17.22 -15.66 -6.37
CA LYS A 16 -18.02 -14.49 -6.05
C LYS A 16 -17.31 -13.24 -6.57
N THR A 17 -17.61 -12.87 -7.81
CA THR A 17 -17.10 -11.62 -8.40
C THR A 17 -17.53 -10.44 -7.54
N PRO A 18 -16.63 -9.52 -7.16
CA PRO A 18 -16.99 -8.30 -6.46
C PRO A 18 -18.06 -7.55 -7.26
N PRO A 19 -19.19 -7.18 -6.64
CA PRO A 19 -20.20 -6.42 -7.35
C PRO A 19 -19.69 -4.99 -7.60
N HIS A 20 -20.25 -4.31 -8.61
CA HIS A 20 -20.07 -2.87 -8.83
C HIS A 20 -18.62 -2.38 -8.97
N LYS A 21 -17.75 -3.16 -9.62
CA LYS A 21 -16.32 -2.82 -9.74
C LYS A 21 -16.06 -1.45 -10.37
N ALA A 22 -16.82 -1.09 -11.40
CA ALA A 22 -16.67 0.19 -12.09
C ALA A 22 -17.11 1.36 -11.20
N GLU A 23 -18.23 1.20 -10.52
CA GLU A 23 -18.80 2.18 -9.59
C GLU A 23 -17.86 2.39 -8.39
N ARG A 24 -17.17 1.34 -7.92
CA ARG A 24 -16.16 1.42 -6.85
C ARG A 24 -14.92 2.20 -7.29
N ILE A 25 -14.45 2.01 -8.53
CA ILE A 25 -13.37 2.84 -9.10
C ILE A 25 -13.80 4.30 -9.22
N GLN A 26 -15.01 4.56 -9.72
CA GLN A 26 -15.55 5.92 -9.81
C GLN A 26 -15.72 6.53 -8.41
N GLY A 27 -16.16 5.75 -7.43
CA GLY A 27 -16.24 6.15 -6.04
C GLY A 27 -14.89 6.52 -5.46
N LEU A 28 -13.84 5.72 -5.69
CA LEU A 28 -12.48 6.05 -5.26
C LEU A 28 -12.02 7.39 -5.87
N LEU A 29 -12.16 7.54 -7.19
CA LEU A 29 -11.78 8.77 -7.90
C LEU A 29 -12.58 9.99 -7.42
N HIS A 30 -13.88 9.82 -7.18
CA HIS A 30 -14.71 10.88 -6.64
C HIS A 30 -14.23 11.31 -5.24
N ASN A 31 -14.01 10.35 -4.34
CA ASN A 31 -13.55 10.67 -2.99
C ASN A 31 -12.17 11.32 -2.99
N LEU A 32 -11.26 10.88 -3.86
CA LEU A 32 -9.97 11.54 -4.07
C LEU A 32 -10.08 12.99 -4.53
N ALA A 33 -11.14 13.32 -5.28
CA ALA A 33 -11.38 14.66 -5.80
C ALA A 33 -12.13 15.58 -4.83
N THR A 34 -12.94 15.03 -3.92
CA THR A 34 -13.92 15.80 -3.13
C THR A 34 -13.75 15.73 -1.63
N GLN A 35 -13.11 14.69 -1.08
CA GLN A 35 -12.97 14.54 0.36
C GLN A 35 -11.82 15.41 0.90
N PRO A 36 -12.03 16.21 1.96
CA PRO A 36 -10.97 17.00 2.58
C PRO A 36 -9.78 16.16 3.06
N SER A 37 -10.02 14.92 3.52
CA SER A 37 -8.94 14.02 3.93
C SER A 37 -8.06 13.60 2.75
N ALA A 38 -8.60 13.54 1.54
CA ALA A 38 -7.85 13.25 0.32
C ALA A 38 -7.11 14.47 -0.27
N GLU A 39 -7.40 15.68 0.23
CA GLU A 39 -6.69 16.89 -0.17
C GLU A 39 -5.18 16.68 0.04
N ASP A 40 -4.37 17.01 -0.97
CA ASP A 40 -2.92 16.85 -0.93
C ASP A 40 -2.40 15.41 -0.69
N VAL A 41 -3.19 14.37 -0.96
CA VAL A 41 -2.61 13.01 -1.04
C VAL A 41 -1.54 13.01 -2.14
N ASP A 42 -0.33 12.61 -1.78
CA ASP A 42 0.85 12.63 -2.65
C ASP A 42 1.04 11.29 -3.36
N VAL A 43 0.81 10.19 -2.63
CA VAL A 43 1.04 8.81 -3.09
C VAL A 43 -0.10 7.91 -2.64
N ILE A 44 -0.50 6.99 -3.51
CA ILE A 44 -1.51 5.97 -3.24
C ILE A 44 -0.92 4.60 -3.55
N ALA A 45 -0.99 3.68 -2.59
CA ALA A 45 -0.64 2.27 -2.74
C ALA A 45 -1.91 1.42 -2.72
N LEU A 46 -2.21 0.73 -3.82
CA LEU A 46 -3.43 -0.06 -3.98
C LEU A 46 -3.11 -1.55 -4.04
N GLN A 47 -3.96 -2.33 -3.38
CA GLN A 47 -3.97 -3.78 -3.46
C GLN A 47 -5.23 -4.25 -4.19
N GLU A 48 -5.18 -5.49 -4.71
CA GLU A 48 -6.28 -6.14 -5.44
C GLU A 48 -6.78 -5.42 -6.69
N MET A 49 -5.93 -4.62 -7.33
CA MET A 49 -6.15 -4.08 -8.68
C MET A 49 -5.79 -5.11 -9.75
N PHE A 50 -6.31 -6.32 -9.60
CA PHE A 50 -5.84 -7.50 -10.31
C PHE A 50 -6.15 -7.46 -11.80
N THR A 51 -5.19 -7.87 -12.62
CA THR A 51 -5.44 -8.33 -13.99
C THR A 51 -5.19 -9.82 -14.11
N PHE A 52 -5.90 -10.46 -15.03
CA PHE A 52 -5.79 -11.89 -15.25
C PHE A 52 -5.33 -12.16 -16.68
N GLY A 53 -4.41 -13.12 -16.83
CA GLY A 53 -3.96 -13.64 -18.11
C GLY A 53 -3.17 -12.64 -18.97
N SER A 54 -2.23 -13.16 -19.75
CA SER A 54 -1.51 -12.42 -20.80
C SER A 54 -2.11 -12.62 -22.20
N SER A 55 -3.21 -13.37 -22.31
CA SER A 55 -3.90 -13.64 -23.57
C SER A 55 -5.02 -12.63 -23.79
N TRP A 56 -5.16 -12.14 -25.03
CA TRP A 56 -6.25 -11.26 -25.45
C TRP A 56 -7.66 -11.84 -25.19
N LEU A 57 -7.77 -13.16 -25.02
CA LEU A 57 -9.02 -13.85 -24.70
C LEU A 57 -9.41 -13.83 -23.21
N LEU A 58 -8.50 -13.43 -22.31
CA LEU A 58 -8.66 -13.55 -20.86
C LEU A 58 -8.32 -12.25 -20.11
N GLN A 59 -8.38 -11.08 -20.76
CA GLN A 59 -8.04 -9.76 -20.21
C GLN A 59 -9.02 -9.27 -19.12
N GLY A 60 -9.16 -9.99 -18.01
CA GLY A 60 -9.98 -9.56 -16.88
C GLY A 60 -9.53 -8.18 -16.37
N ASN A 61 -10.47 -7.37 -15.86
CA ASN A 61 -10.26 -6.06 -15.19
C ASN A 61 -9.27 -5.04 -15.82
N THR A 62 -8.70 -5.29 -16.99
CA THR A 62 -7.62 -4.46 -17.55
C THR A 62 -8.17 -3.06 -17.88
N GLU A 63 -9.35 -3.00 -18.48
CA GLU A 63 -10.06 -1.75 -18.76
C GLU A 63 -10.37 -0.96 -17.47
N LEU A 64 -10.71 -1.64 -16.38
CA LEU A 64 -10.98 -1.01 -15.08
C LEU A 64 -9.71 -0.39 -14.50
N ARG A 65 -8.58 -1.10 -14.61
CA ARG A 65 -7.26 -0.59 -14.21
C ARG A 65 -6.90 0.67 -15.02
N GLU A 66 -7.11 0.64 -16.33
CA GLU A 66 -6.85 1.78 -17.21
C GLU A 66 -7.76 2.98 -16.89
N GLN A 67 -9.05 2.74 -16.64
CA GLN A 67 -9.99 3.78 -16.19
C GLN A 67 -9.53 4.45 -14.89
N LEU A 68 -9.06 3.67 -13.92
CA LEU A 68 -8.53 4.22 -12.68
C LEU A 68 -7.28 5.07 -12.93
N ILE A 69 -6.32 4.58 -13.72
CA ILE A 69 -5.09 5.30 -14.05
C ILE A 69 -5.42 6.63 -14.73
N GLU A 70 -6.30 6.62 -15.73
CA GLU A 70 -6.67 7.83 -16.46
C GLU A 70 -7.44 8.83 -15.57
N GLY A 71 -8.33 8.34 -14.72
CA GLY A 71 -8.99 9.17 -13.71
C GLY A 71 -7.99 9.79 -12.73
N ALA A 72 -7.04 9.01 -12.22
CA ALA A 72 -6.04 9.47 -11.26
C ALA A 72 -5.07 10.49 -11.87
N ARG A 73 -4.71 10.35 -13.15
CA ARG A 73 -3.92 11.35 -13.88
C ARG A 73 -4.59 12.72 -13.90
N LYS A 74 -5.91 12.77 -14.08
CA LYS A 74 -6.68 14.03 -14.03
C LYS A 74 -6.66 14.68 -12.64
N LEU A 75 -6.37 13.91 -11.59
CA LEU A 75 -6.18 14.38 -10.21
C LEU A 75 -4.71 14.66 -9.86
N GLY A 76 -3.81 14.62 -10.85
CA GLY A 76 -2.39 14.93 -10.71
C GLY A 76 -1.47 13.74 -10.45
N PHE A 77 -2.00 12.52 -10.28
CA PHE A 77 -1.19 11.31 -10.12
C PHE A 77 -0.66 10.84 -11.49
N THR A 78 0.36 11.53 -11.99
CA THR A 78 0.89 11.32 -13.34
C THR A 78 1.93 10.20 -13.42
N HIS A 79 2.45 9.75 -12.28
CA HIS A 79 3.44 8.67 -12.20
C HIS A 79 2.80 7.41 -11.63
N VAL A 80 3.02 6.28 -12.31
CA VAL A 80 2.40 4.99 -11.96
C VAL A 80 3.48 3.92 -11.96
N ALA A 81 3.56 3.16 -10.87
CA ALA A 81 4.25 1.86 -10.84
C ALA A 81 3.20 0.75 -10.79
N LEU A 82 3.42 -0.27 -11.61
CA LEU A 82 2.58 -1.45 -11.70
C LEU A 82 3.37 -2.68 -11.29
N SER A 83 2.65 -3.66 -10.78
CA SER A 83 3.16 -5.02 -10.67
C SER A 83 3.47 -5.64 -12.02
N ASP A 84 4.32 -6.66 -12.01
CA ASP A 84 4.64 -7.43 -13.21
C ASP A 84 3.37 -8.03 -13.83
N GLU A 85 3.34 -8.09 -15.16
CA GLU A 85 2.21 -8.67 -15.87
C GLU A 85 1.95 -10.13 -15.46
N ALA A 86 0.66 -10.48 -15.48
CA ALA A 86 0.22 -11.84 -15.24
C ALA A 86 0.92 -12.83 -16.18
N LYS A 87 1.53 -13.88 -15.62
CA LYS A 87 2.06 -15.01 -16.39
C LYS A 87 0.91 -15.91 -16.88
N PHE A 88 1.18 -16.82 -17.82
CA PHE A 88 0.17 -17.67 -18.43
C PHE A 88 -0.65 -18.43 -17.36
N LEU A 89 -1.98 -18.24 -17.36
CA LEU A 89 -2.95 -18.79 -16.39
C LEU A 89 -2.75 -18.35 -14.92
N MET A 90 -2.03 -17.26 -14.70
CA MET A 90 -1.89 -16.65 -13.39
C MET A 90 -2.61 -15.30 -13.34
N GLN A 91 -2.95 -14.86 -12.13
CA GLN A 91 -3.35 -13.50 -11.82
C GLN A 91 -2.10 -12.72 -11.38
N ASP A 92 -2.00 -11.45 -11.75
CA ASP A 92 -0.90 -10.60 -11.27
C ASP A 92 -1.01 -10.36 -9.75
N SER A 93 -0.08 -9.58 -9.19
CA SER A 93 -0.11 -9.29 -7.74
C SER A 93 -1.23 -8.31 -7.34
N GLY A 94 -1.87 -7.66 -8.33
CA GLY A 94 -2.88 -6.63 -8.13
C GLY A 94 -2.34 -5.39 -7.42
N LEU A 95 -1.01 -5.21 -7.39
CA LEU A 95 -0.38 -4.06 -6.74
C LEU A 95 -0.20 -2.92 -7.72
N MET A 96 -0.46 -1.70 -7.24
CA MET A 96 -0.27 -0.47 -7.99
C MET A 96 0.16 0.66 -7.04
N ILE A 97 1.12 1.48 -7.46
CA ILE A 97 1.46 2.73 -6.77
C ILE A 97 1.21 3.90 -7.73
N LEU A 98 0.39 4.86 -7.30
CA LEU A 98 0.11 6.12 -8.00
C LEU A 98 0.80 7.26 -7.24
N SER A 99 1.46 8.17 -7.95
CA SER A 99 2.21 9.26 -7.34
C SER A 99 2.06 10.56 -8.11
N LYS A 100 1.91 11.67 -7.38
CA LYS A 100 2.05 13.04 -7.92
C LYS A 100 3.50 13.44 -8.14
N HIS A 101 4.42 12.76 -7.46
CA HIS A 101 5.87 12.95 -7.54
C HIS A 101 6.51 11.89 -8.46
N LYS A 102 7.69 12.19 -8.99
CA LYS A 102 8.33 11.34 -9.99
C LYS A 102 8.79 10.02 -9.38
N ILE A 103 8.35 8.90 -9.96
CA ILE A 103 8.89 7.58 -9.65
C ILE A 103 10.18 7.40 -10.47
N VAL A 104 11.32 7.30 -9.78
CA VAL A 104 12.66 7.16 -10.39
C VAL A 104 13.20 5.74 -10.36
N ASP A 105 12.53 4.85 -9.63
CA ASP A 105 12.76 3.42 -9.64
C ASP A 105 11.50 2.69 -9.19
N HIS A 106 11.26 1.49 -9.71
CA HIS A 106 10.24 0.60 -9.18
C HIS A 106 10.58 -0.86 -9.50
N GLU A 107 10.14 -1.77 -8.64
CA GLU A 107 10.34 -3.20 -8.84
C GLU A 107 9.22 -3.99 -8.15
N ASN A 108 8.77 -5.06 -8.78
CA ASN A 108 7.83 -6.00 -8.20
C ASN A 108 8.57 -7.26 -7.72
N TYR A 109 8.41 -7.60 -6.45
CA TYR A 109 8.87 -8.85 -5.86
C TYR A 109 7.69 -9.79 -5.60
N ILE A 110 7.69 -10.96 -6.21
CA ILE A 110 6.67 -12.00 -5.96
C ILE A 110 7.18 -12.92 -4.85
N PHE A 111 6.35 -13.13 -3.83
CA PHE A 111 6.70 -14.03 -2.72
C PHE A 111 6.88 -15.46 -3.22
N LYS A 112 7.90 -16.14 -2.70
CA LYS A 112 8.18 -17.55 -3.00
C LYS A 112 7.28 -18.49 -2.21
N TYR A 113 6.88 -18.08 -1.01
CA TYR A 113 5.99 -18.84 -0.15
C TYR A 113 4.56 -18.32 -0.26
N ALA A 114 3.64 -19.20 -0.64
CA ALA A 114 2.22 -18.95 -0.71
C ALA A 114 1.45 -20.21 -0.30
N SER A 115 0.20 -20.04 0.11
CA SER A 115 -0.77 -21.14 0.23
C SER A 115 -1.15 -21.67 -1.15
N TRP A 116 -1.68 -22.90 -1.20
CA TRP A 116 -1.91 -23.60 -2.47
C TRP A 116 -2.81 -22.82 -3.46
N THR A 117 -3.85 -22.16 -2.95
CA THR A 117 -4.78 -21.33 -3.74
C THR A 117 -4.14 -20.01 -4.18
N GLU A 118 -3.19 -19.50 -3.41
CA GLU A 118 -2.47 -18.27 -3.71
C GLU A 118 -1.34 -18.46 -4.72
N TYR A 119 -0.87 -19.68 -5.04
CA TYR A 119 0.12 -19.85 -6.13
C TYR A 119 -0.38 -19.42 -7.51
N ILE A 120 -1.70 -19.28 -7.69
CA ILE A 120 -2.30 -18.77 -8.92
C ILE A 120 -2.24 -17.23 -8.97
N VAL A 121 -2.10 -16.58 -7.80
CA VAL A 121 -2.04 -15.12 -7.65
C VAL A 121 -0.62 -14.72 -7.27
N ALA A 122 0.01 -13.86 -8.06
CA ALA A 122 1.40 -13.48 -7.82
C ALA A 122 1.59 -12.50 -6.63
N LYS A 123 1.04 -12.79 -5.44
CA LYS A 123 1.15 -11.97 -4.22
C LYS A 123 2.60 -11.57 -3.95
N GLY A 124 2.79 -10.36 -3.43
CA GLY A 124 4.12 -9.78 -3.40
C GLY A 124 4.22 -8.40 -2.80
N ILE A 125 5.27 -7.70 -3.26
CA ILE A 125 5.66 -6.36 -2.85
C ILE A 125 5.91 -5.56 -4.12
N LEU A 126 5.30 -4.38 -4.22
CA LEU A 126 5.63 -3.39 -5.25
C LEU A 126 6.39 -2.25 -4.58
N TYR A 127 7.65 -2.07 -4.98
CA TYR A 127 8.53 -1.00 -4.53
C TYR A 127 8.47 0.18 -5.50
N ALA A 128 8.52 1.40 -4.96
CA ALA A 128 8.76 2.62 -5.71
C ALA A 128 9.71 3.56 -4.95
N LEU A 129 10.73 4.06 -5.65
CA LEU A 129 11.56 5.18 -5.21
C LEU A 129 11.02 6.47 -5.82
N ILE A 130 10.64 7.41 -4.98
CA ILE A 130 9.93 8.62 -5.36
C ILE A 130 10.82 9.83 -5.08
N GLU A 131 11.14 10.58 -6.13
CA GLU A 131 11.83 11.86 -6.07
C GLU A 131 10.80 12.97 -5.81
N LYS A 132 10.85 13.57 -4.62
CA LYS A 132 9.94 14.65 -4.23
C LYS A 132 10.47 15.98 -4.78
N ASN A 133 9.65 16.66 -5.55
CA ASN A 133 9.99 18.01 -6.04
C ASN A 133 9.80 19.00 -4.90
N GLY A 134 10.89 19.58 -4.37
CA GLY A 134 10.82 20.47 -3.22
C GLY A 134 12.14 21.15 -2.89
N GLY A 135 12.60 22.01 -3.77
CA GLY A 135 13.69 22.95 -3.53
C GLY A 135 13.96 23.76 -4.79
N ASP A 136 14.16 25.08 -4.65
CA ASP A 136 14.59 25.94 -5.75
C ASP A 136 15.82 25.36 -6.46
N LEU A 137 16.06 25.83 -7.69
CA LEU A 137 16.94 25.32 -8.75
C LEU A 137 18.39 24.87 -8.40
N ASN A 138 18.82 24.77 -7.14
CA ASN A 138 20.11 24.24 -6.71
C ASN A 138 20.10 23.48 -5.34
N GLU A 139 18.96 23.10 -4.75
CA GLU A 139 18.92 22.49 -3.40
C GLU A 139 18.44 21.01 -3.36
N ASP A 140 18.89 20.29 -2.33
CA ASP A 140 18.91 18.83 -2.17
C ASP A 140 17.65 18.07 -2.63
N ARG A 141 17.84 17.08 -3.52
CA ARG A 141 16.78 16.16 -3.92
C ARG A 141 16.36 15.29 -2.73
N GLU A 142 15.09 15.38 -2.33
CA GLU A 142 14.51 14.51 -1.32
C GLU A 142 13.89 13.27 -1.96
N TYR A 143 14.19 12.09 -1.39
CA TYR A 143 13.63 10.83 -1.84
C TYR A 143 12.80 10.17 -0.74
N VAL A 144 11.71 9.54 -1.15
CA VAL A 144 10.87 8.68 -0.30
C VAL A 144 10.76 7.31 -0.94
N MET A 145 10.92 6.29 -0.13
CA MET A 145 10.83 4.89 -0.53
C MET A 145 9.49 4.33 -0.06
N VAL A 146 8.67 3.84 -0.99
CA VAL A 146 7.34 3.30 -0.71
C VAL A 146 7.28 1.85 -1.16
N PHE A 147 6.79 0.98 -0.27
CA PHE A 147 6.51 -0.42 -0.56
C PHE A 147 5.02 -0.68 -0.35
N CYS A 148 4.36 -1.15 -1.39
CA CYS A 148 2.99 -1.64 -1.35
C CYS A 148 3.01 -3.16 -1.19
N VAL A 149 2.39 -3.71 -0.15
CA VAL A 149 2.45 -5.13 0.20
C VAL A 149 1.07 -5.77 0.11
N HIS A 150 1.00 -7.01 -0.39
CA HIS A 150 -0.16 -7.87 -0.22
C HIS A 150 0.26 -9.31 0.10
N MET A 151 0.05 -9.73 1.34
CA MET A 151 0.45 -11.05 1.85
C MET A 151 -0.66 -12.11 1.72
N ASP A 152 -0.30 -13.37 1.98
CA ASP A 152 -1.19 -14.54 1.91
C ASP A 152 -2.42 -14.42 2.83
N ALA A 153 -3.61 -14.61 2.28
CA ALA A 153 -4.87 -14.47 3.00
C ALA A 153 -5.23 -15.68 3.88
N HIS A 154 -4.60 -16.84 3.68
CA HIS A 154 -5.12 -18.12 4.17
C HIS A 154 -4.30 -18.74 5.29
N THR A 155 -2.97 -18.68 5.21
CA THR A 155 -2.08 -19.46 6.08
C THR A 155 -1.07 -18.59 6.81
N ASP A 156 -1.04 -18.76 8.13
CA ASP A 156 -0.11 -18.04 9.00
C ASP A 156 1.35 -18.39 8.71
N SER A 157 1.63 -19.66 8.38
CA SER A 157 2.97 -20.14 8.05
C SER A 157 3.52 -19.47 6.79
N ALA A 158 2.70 -19.28 5.75
CA ALA A 158 3.13 -18.56 4.55
C ALA A 158 3.46 -17.10 4.90
N ARG A 159 2.59 -16.40 5.63
CA ARG A 159 2.83 -15.01 6.04
C ARG A 159 4.11 -14.84 6.86
N ARG A 160 4.45 -15.80 7.73
CA ARG A 160 5.72 -15.77 8.48
C ARG A 160 6.96 -15.84 7.59
N GLU A 161 6.94 -16.64 6.53
CA GLU A 161 8.03 -16.66 5.55
C GLU A 161 8.03 -15.39 4.68
N GLN A 162 6.85 -14.90 4.28
CA GLN A 162 6.70 -13.65 3.54
C GLN A 162 7.21 -12.42 4.31
N ILE A 163 7.09 -12.40 5.65
CA ILE A 163 7.71 -11.36 6.49
C ILE A 163 9.24 -11.35 6.33
N LYS A 164 9.88 -12.53 6.28
CA LYS A 164 11.33 -12.63 6.09
C LYS A 164 11.72 -12.16 4.69
N GLU A 165 10.95 -12.55 3.67
CA GLU A 165 11.14 -12.09 2.29
C GLU A 165 10.97 -10.57 2.17
N LEU A 166 9.95 -9.99 2.83
CA LEU A 166 9.72 -8.55 2.90
C LEU A 166 10.92 -7.82 3.51
N LYS A 167 11.40 -8.28 4.67
CA LYS A 167 12.59 -7.69 5.29
C LYS A 167 13.79 -7.75 4.35
N GLN A 168 14.09 -8.91 3.77
CA GLN A 168 15.21 -9.08 2.84
C GLN A 168 15.12 -8.13 1.65
N PHE A 169 13.94 -8.02 1.03
CA PHE A 169 13.72 -7.16 -0.12
C PHE A 169 13.87 -5.67 0.22
N VAL A 170 13.31 -5.24 1.36
CA VAL A 170 13.44 -3.85 1.84
C VAL A 170 14.90 -3.51 2.13
N THR A 171 15.62 -4.38 2.86
CA THR A 171 17.05 -4.21 3.15
C THR A 171 17.87 -4.07 1.87
N MET A 172 17.66 -4.97 0.90
CA MET A 172 18.32 -4.91 -0.40
C MET A 172 18.05 -3.58 -1.12
N LYS A 173 16.82 -3.06 -1.09
CA LYS A 173 16.48 -1.78 -1.73
C LYS A 173 17.08 -0.57 -1.03
N LEU A 174 17.19 -0.59 0.30
CA LEU A 174 17.92 0.42 1.05
C LEU A 174 19.41 0.43 0.69
N GLU A 175 20.04 -0.75 0.64
CA GLU A 175 21.45 -0.90 0.26
C GLU A 175 21.71 -0.47 -1.19
N THR A 176 20.83 -0.84 -2.12
CA THR A 176 20.92 -0.45 -3.54
C THR A 176 20.84 1.07 -3.67
N ALA A 177 19.89 1.72 -2.98
CA ALA A 177 19.76 3.17 -3.03
C ALA A 177 21.00 3.88 -2.45
N ALA A 178 21.57 3.36 -1.36
CA ALA A 178 22.77 3.91 -0.75
C ALA A 178 24.02 3.75 -1.65
N THR A 179 24.21 2.56 -2.23
CA THR A 179 25.44 2.21 -2.96
C THR A 179 25.42 2.66 -4.43
N GLU A 180 24.31 2.52 -5.13
CA GLU A 180 24.22 2.81 -6.56
C GLU A 180 23.75 4.23 -6.86
N ARG A 181 22.97 4.84 -5.94
CA ARG A 181 22.37 6.16 -6.14
C ARG A 181 22.85 7.22 -5.16
N ASN A 182 23.69 6.85 -4.19
CA ASN A 182 24.17 7.73 -3.11
C ASN A 182 23.00 8.40 -2.34
N ILE A 183 21.92 7.66 -2.11
CA ILE A 183 20.75 8.12 -1.36
C ILE A 183 20.75 7.45 0.01
N SER A 184 20.88 8.26 1.06
CA SER A 184 20.82 7.79 2.44
C SER A 184 19.42 7.97 3.03
N PHE A 185 18.92 6.89 3.65
CA PHE A 185 17.68 6.86 4.43
C PHE A 185 17.95 6.78 5.95
N HIS A 186 19.21 6.94 6.35
CA HIS A 186 19.62 6.96 7.76
C HIS A 186 18.97 8.14 8.50
N GLU A 187 18.88 8.04 9.83
CA GLU A 187 18.14 8.87 10.81
C GLU A 187 18.46 10.39 10.81
N ASN A 188 18.45 11.08 9.66
CA ASN A 188 18.50 12.53 9.53
C ASN A 188 17.15 13.20 9.85
N GLY A 189 16.35 12.59 10.74
CA GLY A 189 15.10 13.16 11.26
C GLY A 189 13.86 13.05 10.37
N ASN A 190 13.96 12.58 9.12
CA ASN A 190 12.79 12.49 8.23
C ASN A 190 12.29 11.05 8.03
N ASN A 191 10.97 10.89 8.12
CA ASN A 191 10.27 9.64 7.85
C ASN A 191 10.23 9.41 6.32
N ARG A 192 11.19 8.66 5.78
CA ARG A 192 11.42 8.53 4.33
C ARG A 192 11.26 7.11 3.78
N VAL A 193 11.04 6.11 4.63
CA VAL A 193 10.73 4.74 4.21
C VAL A 193 9.35 4.38 4.73
N VAL A 194 8.46 3.97 3.84
CA VAL A 194 7.08 3.57 4.16
C VAL A 194 6.78 2.22 3.54
N ILE A 195 6.28 1.30 4.36
CA ILE A 195 5.78 -0.01 3.92
C ILE A 195 4.31 -0.09 4.32
N CYS A 196 3.42 -0.10 3.34
CA CYS A 196 1.98 -0.10 3.55
C CYS A 196 1.27 -1.16 2.69
N GLY A 197 0.07 -1.54 3.11
CA GLY A 197 -0.77 -2.47 2.36
C GLY A 197 -1.51 -3.44 3.24
N ASP A 198 -2.07 -4.46 2.61
CA ASP A 198 -2.82 -5.52 3.25
C ASP A 198 -1.90 -6.67 3.61
N TYR A 199 -1.59 -6.80 4.90
CA TYR A 199 -0.73 -7.86 5.40
C TYR A 199 -1.50 -9.16 5.67
N ASN A 200 -2.84 -9.15 5.63
CA ASN A 200 -3.66 -10.25 6.11
C ASN A 200 -3.27 -10.74 7.53
N ILE A 201 -2.74 -9.83 8.36
CA ILE A 201 -2.29 -10.08 9.73
C ILE A 201 -3.10 -9.19 10.66
N ASN A 202 -3.97 -9.80 11.48
CA ASN A 202 -4.79 -9.05 12.42
C ASN A 202 -4.00 -8.65 13.68
N SER A 203 -3.79 -7.34 13.88
CA SER A 203 -3.13 -6.85 15.10
C SER A 203 -4.04 -6.83 16.32
N LEU A 204 -5.37 -6.70 16.17
CA LEU A 204 -6.32 -6.60 17.29
C LEU A 204 -6.47 -7.89 18.09
N ARG A 205 -5.97 -9.02 17.57
CA ARG A 205 -6.03 -10.35 18.21
C ARG A 205 -4.65 -10.93 18.45
N SER A 206 -3.66 -10.06 18.58
CA SER A 206 -2.28 -10.42 18.77
C SER A 206 -2.05 -10.98 20.19
N THR A 207 -1.46 -12.18 20.25
CA THR A 207 -0.94 -12.80 21.49
C THR A 207 0.60 -12.83 21.46
N GLU A 208 1.22 -13.25 22.56
CA GLU A 208 2.66 -13.56 22.53
C GLU A 208 2.96 -14.63 21.45
N GLY A 209 4.03 -14.42 20.69
CA GLY A 209 4.37 -15.26 19.54
C GLY A 209 3.49 -15.08 18.29
N SER A 210 2.55 -14.12 18.29
CA SER A 210 1.70 -13.85 17.13
C SER A 210 2.52 -13.39 15.91
N THR A 211 1.96 -13.62 14.73
CA THR A 211 2.56 -13.18 13.46
C THR A 211 2.66 -11.67 13.37
N TYR A 212 1.74 -10.93 14.02
CA TYR A 212 1.84 -9.48 14.12
C TYR A 212 3.08 -9.04 14.92
N ARG A 213 3.36 -9.68 16.06
CA ARG A 213 4.57 -9.35 16.84
C ARG A 213 5.85 -9.69 16.10
N LEU A 214 5.87 -10.80 15.36
CA LEU A 214 6.98 -11.11 14.44
C LEU A 214 7.14 -10.02 13.39
N LEU A 215 6.05 -9.63 12.71
CA LEU A 215 6.06 -8.54 11.73
C LEU A 215 6.64 -7.26 12.33
N ALA A 216 6.09 -6.79 13.45
CA ALA A 216 6.54 -5.57 14.13
C ALA A 216 8.02 -5.66 14.57
N GLN A 217 8.47 -6.83 15.05
CA GLN A 217 9.87 -7.06 15.39
C GLN A 217 10.78 -6.97 14.17
N GLU A 218 10.44 -7.64 13.07
CA GLU A 218 11.25 -7.63 11.85
C GLU A 218 11.29 -6.24 11.21
N MET A 219 10.17 -5.50 11.22
CA MET A 219 10.11 -4.11 10.74
C MET A 219 10.97 -3.16 11.58
N ARG A 220 11.06 -3.38 12.90
CA ARG A 220 11.99 -2.62 13.76
C ARG A 220 13.45 -2.94 13.49
N GLN A 221 13.75 -4.11 12.92
CA GLN A 221 15.09 -4.65 12.71
C GLN A 221 15.42 -4.80 11.21
N ILE A 222 14.92 -3.90 10.36
CA ILE A 222 15.17 -3.93 8.91
C ILE A 222 16.67 -3.79 8.62
N THR A 223 17.31 -2.76 9.18
CA THR A 223 18.77 -2.61 9.20
C THR A 223 19.22 -2.08 10.57
N SER A 224 20.52 -1.93 10.80
CA SER A 224 21.03 -1.27 12.01
C SER A 224 20.61 0.20 12.10
N ASP A 225 20.38 0.84 10.95
CA ASP A 225 20.27 2.30 10.85
C ASP A 225 18.88 2.77 10.38
N VAL A 226 18.01 1.83 10.00
CA VAL A 226 16.62 2.08 9.63
C VAL A 226 15.74 1.14 10.44
N SER A 227 15.05 1.71 11.41
CA SER A 227 14.02 1.05 12.20
C SER A 227 12.65 1.58 11.81
N LEU A 228 11.70 0.69 11.55
CA LEU A 228 10.32 1.07 11.23
C LEU A 228 9.41 0.81 12.43
N SER A 229 8.39 1.65 12.60
CA SER A 229 7.29 1.44 13.55
C SER A 229 5.94 1.58 12.85
N ASN A 230 4.93 0.87 13.34
CA ASN A 230 3.57 1.00 12.81
C ASN A 230 3.02 2.40 13.14
N ALA A 231 2.39 3.05 12.16
CA ALA A 231 1.76 4.37 12.31
C ALA A 231 0.65 4.38 13.38
N PHE A 232 0.09 3.21 13.70
CA PHE A 232 -0.94 3.06 14.74
C PHE A 232 -0.39 3.07 16.18
N GLY A 233 0.93 3.00 16.34
CA GLY A 233 1.59 2.87 17.64
C GLY A 233 1.92 1.42 18.00
N GLU A 234 2.36 1.23 19.24
CA GLU A 234 2.73 -0.08 19.79
C GLU A 234 1.60 -0.74 20.59
N GLU A 235 0.58 0.04 21.00
CA GLU A 235 -0.56 -0.45 21.77
C GLU A 235 -1.59 -1.10 20.84
N GLU A 236 -1.41 -2.41 20.59
CA GLU A 236 -2.21 -3.21 19.65
C GLU A 236 -3.72 -3.11 19.84
N THR A 237 -4.21 -2.91 21.07
CA THR A 237 -5.64 -2.76 21.40
C THR A 237 -6.26 -1.45 20.92
N THR A 238 -5.43 -0.48 20.54
CA THR A 238 -5.87 0.83 20.02
C THR A 238 -5.83 0.92 18.50
N HIS A 239 -5.37 -0.16 17.83
CA HIS A 239 -5.27 -0.17 16.39
C HIS A 239 -6.65 -0.02 15.73
N PRO A 240 -6.72 0.63 14.57
CA PRO A 240 -7.99 0.84 13.91
C PRO A 240 -8.54 -0.46 13.31
N VAL A 241 -9.85 -0.49 13.11
CA VAL A 241 -10.48 -1.47 12.22
C VAL A 241 -10.19 -1.08 10.78
N THR A 242 -9.62 -1.99 10.00
CA THR A 242 -9.38 -1.81 8.55
C THR A 242 -10.12 -2.84 7.71
N PHE A 243 -10.62 -3.91 8.34
CA PHE A 243 -11.49 -4.90 7.71
C PHE A 243 -12.71 -5.21 8.61
N PRO A 244 -13.84 -4.52 8.41
CA PRO A 244 -15.07 -4.77 9.15
C PRO A 244 -15.72 -6.08 8.71
N THR A 245 -15.91 -7.04 9.62
CA THR A 245 -16.62 -8.29 9.31
C THR A 245 -17.70 -8.63 10.33
N ARG A 246 -18.91 -8.90 9.81
CA ARG A 246 -20.07 -9.29 10.61
C ARG A 246 -19.93 -10.69 11.22
N LEU A 247 -19.09 -11.55 10.64
CA LEU A 247 -19.02 -12.96 11.01
C LEU A 247 -18.03 -13.24 12.14
N PHE A 248 -16.89 -12.54 12.14
CA PHE A 248 -15.78 -12.84 13.05
C PHE A 248 -15.32 -11.64 13.86
N GLY A 249 -16.05 -10.51 13.82
CA GLY A 249 -15.71 -9.26 14.47
C GLY A 249 -14.62 -8.47 13.75
N ASP A 250 -14.45 -7.21 14.11
CA ASP A 250 -13.59 -6.27 13.40
C ASP A 250 -12.09 -6.61 13.46
N TRP A 251 -11.41 -6.52 12.31
CA TRP A 251 -10.00 -6.85 12.15
C TRP A 251 -9.18 -5.64 11.68
N CYS A 252 -7.88 -5.64 12.02
CA CYS A 252 -6.89 -4.68 11.53
C CYS A 252 -5.87 -5.41 10.64
N LEU A 253 -6.09 -5.45 9.33
CA LEU A 253 -5.28 -6.19 8.36
C LEU A 253 -4.32 -5.30 7.58
N ASP A 254 -4.77 -4.07 7.29
CA ASP A 254 -4.00 -3.05 6.60
C ASP A 254 -3.11 -2.27 7.58
N HIS A 255 -1.80 -2.30 7.37
CA HIS A 255 -0.82 -1.64 8.25
C HIS A 255 0.04 -0.65 7.48
N VAL A 256 0.60 0.33 8.19
CA VAL A 256 1.55 1.30 7.62
C VAL A 256 2.75 1.40 8.53
N PHE A 257 3.88 0.80 8.14
CA PHE A 257 5.16 0.92 8.82
C PHE A 257 5.95 2.08 8.24
N VAL A 258 6.49 2.92 9.11
CA VAL A 258 7.20 4.14 8.74
C VAL A 258 8.55 4.17 9.46
N SER A 259 9.62 4.58 8.76
CA SER A 259 10.93 4.77 9.36
C SER A 259 10.87 5.80 10.47
N LYS A 260 11.51 5.50 11.60
CA LYS A 260 11.63 6.43 12.72
C LYS A 260 12.41 7.67 12.28
N GLY A 261 11.85 8.83 12.58
CA GLY A 261 12.47 10.14 12.41
C GLY A 261 11.95 11.08 13.49
N SER A 262 12.36 12.35 13.46
CA SER A 262 11.89 13.39 14.38
C SER A 262 10.45 13.85 14.10
N CYS A 263 9.85 13.38 13.01
CA CYS A 263 8.53 13.80 12.56
C CYS A 263 7.41 12.97 13.18
N GLN A 264 6.38 13.66 13.69
CA GLN A 264 5.15 13.00 14.14
C GLN A 264 4.46 12.34 12.93
N VAL A 265 4.08 11.08 13.10
CA VAL A 265 3.20 10.35 12.17
C VAL A 265 1.77 10.47 12.68
N LYS A 266 0.84 10.81 11.79
CA LYS A 266 -0.61 10.75 12.05
C LYS A 266 -1.25 9.83 11.04
N TYR A 267 -2.40 9.26 11.37
CA TYR A 267 -3.17 8.46 10.44
C TYR A 267 -4.67 8.76 10.53
N GLU A 268 -5.39 8.43 9.46
CA GLU A 268 -6.84 8.46 9.36
C GLU A 268 -7.33 7.18 8.66
N VAL A 269 -8.45 6.62 9.14
CA VAL A 269 -9.11 5.48 8.51
C VAL A 269 -10.19 5.99 7.57
N LEU A 270 -10.14 5.56 6.31
CA LEU A 270 -10.99 6.02 5.24
C LEU A 270 -12.12 5.03 5.00
N GLN A 271 -13.32 5.37 5.46
CA GLN A 271 -14.55 4.58 5.26
C GLN A 271 -15.32 5.09 4.04
N TRP A 272 -14.66 5.15 2.89
CA TRP A 272 -15.21 5.79 1.71
C TRP A 272 -16.32 4.97 1.06
N LYS A 273 -17.33 5.69 0.56
CA LYS A 273 -18.47 5.13 -0.16
C LYS A 273 -18.57 5.77 -1.54
N THR A 274 -19.23 5.09 -2.47
CA THR A 274 -19.57 5.65 -3.78
C THR A 274 -20.54 6.81 -3.62
N SER A 275 -20.46 7.77 -4.53
CA SER A 275 -21.48 8.82 -4.63
C SER A 275 -22.71 8.26 -5.32
N PRO A 276 -23.93 8.62 -4.87
CA PRO A 276 -25.14 8.13 -5.49
C PRO A 276 -25.23 8.70 -6.91
N SER A 277 -25.50 7.86 -7.92
CA SER A 277 -25.69 8.33 -9.29
C SER A 277 -27.06 9.01 -9.46
N THR A 278 -28.02 8.62 -8.63
CA THR A 278 -29.38 9.19 -8.53
C THR A 278 -29.86 9.19 -7.08
N SER A 279 -30.92 9.94 -6.76
CA SER A 279 -31.45 10.05 -5.39
C SER A 279 -32.04 8.76 -4.81
N GLU A 280 -32.18 7.71 -5.62
CA GLU A 280 -32.78 6.43 -5.21
C GLU A 280 -31.75 5.30 -4.99
N GLU A 281 -30.48 5.51 -5.35
CA GLU A 281 -29.43 4.50 -5.18
C GLU A 281 -28.76 4.59 -3.80
N GLU A 282 -28.55 3.44 -3.18
CA GLU A 282 -27.79 3.33 -1.93
C GLU A 282 -26.29 3.46 -2.21
N CYS A 283 -25.60 4.33 -1.48
CA CYS A 283 -24.13 4.42 -1.51
C CYS A 283 -23.52 3.11 -1.02
N ILE A 284 -22.72 2.46 -1.85
CA ILE A 284 -21.99 1.25 -1.49
C ILE A 284 -20.56 1.60 -1.03
N PRO A 285 -19.94 0.78 -0.16
CA PRO A 285 -18.52 0.95 0.17
C PRO A 285 -17.63 0.90 -1.08
N VAL A 286 -16.59 1.75 -1.13
CA VAL A 286 -15.55 1.67 -2.17
C VAL A 286 -14.74 0.38 -2.02
N SER A 287 -14.63 -0.15 -0.81
CA SER A 287 -14.17 -1.52 -0.58
C SER A 287 -14.75 -2.22 0.63
N ASP A 288 -14.57 -3.53 0.69
CA ASP A 288 -14.77 -4.33 1.89
C ASP A 288 -13.68 -4.06 2.94
N HIS A 289 -12.55 -3.47 2.52
CA HIS A 289 -11.58 -2.84 3.40
C HIS A 289 -11.85 -1.32 3.57
N TYR A 290 -11.41 -0.78 4.69
CA TYR A 290 -11.24 0.65 4.88
C TYR A 290 -9.82 1.05 4.49
N GLY A 291 -9.68 2.20 3.83
CA GLY A 291 -8.36 2.75 3.50
C GLY A 291 -7.64 3.29 4.72
N VAL A 292 -6.33 3.47 4.60
CA VAL A 292 -5.52 4.14 5.64
C VAL A 292 -4.75 5.27 4.99
N LEU A 293 -4.98 6.49 5.45
CA LEU A 293 -4.21 7.67 5.11
C LEU A 293 -3.16 7.91 6.20
N CYS A 294 -1.89 7.91 5.82
CA CYS A 294 -0.77 8.23 6.69
C CYS A 294 -0.20 9.62 6.34
N ILE A 295 -0.07 10.48 7.34
CA ILE A 295 0.44 11.84 7.21
C ILE A 295 1.83 11.87 7.86
N LEU A 296 2.85 11.97 7.01
CA LEU A 296 4.23 12.14 7.43
C LEU A 296 4.48 13.64 7.65
N GLY A 297 4.65 14.04 8.91
CA GLY A 297 5.07 15.40 9.25
C GLY A 297 6.38 15.75 8.54
N LEU A 298 6.52 17.00 8.11
CA LEU A 298 7.82 17.55 7.73
C LEU A 298 8.34 18.31 8.95
N THR A 299 9.56 18.02 9.39
CA THR A 299 10.24 18.94 10.30
C THR A 299 10.49 20.20 9.49
N VAL A 300 9.84 21.31 9.84
CA VAL A 300 10.37 22.62 9.46
C VAL A 300 11.68 22.72 10.20
N CYS A 301 12.80 22.50 9.51
CA CYS A 301 14.09 22.89 10.03
C CYS A 301 14.01 24.40 10.29
N LEU A 302 13.74 24.77 11.54
CA LEU A 302 13.98 26.13 11.99
C LEU A 302 15.49 26.31 11.89
N CYS A 303 15.95 26.94 10.80
CA CYS A 303 17.32 27.42 10.67
C CYS A 303 17.63 28.19 11.96
N LYS A 304 18.56 27.66 12.76
CA LYS A 304 19.24 28.41 13.81
C LYS A 304 20.47 29.05 13.21
#